data_AF-A0ABD0RTR8-F1
#
_entry.id   AF-A0ABD0RTR8-F1
#
_cell.length_a   1.000
_cell.length_b   1.000
_cell.length_c   1.000
_cell.angle_alpha   90.00
_cell.angle_beta   90.00
_cell.angle_gamma   90.00
#
_symmetry.space_group_name_H-M   'P 1'
#
loop_
_entity.id
_entity.type
_entity.pdbx_description
1 polymer ?
#
loop_
_entity_poly.entity_id
_entity_poly.type
_entity_poly.pdbx_seq_one_letter_code
_entity_poly.pdbx_strand_id
1 'polypeptide(L)' 'VLICRNYRGDVDMSEIEHFMTLLMDKEEEGTLSPILAHGGVRFMWIKHNNL' A
#
# COMPACT_ATOMS: atom_id res chain seq x y z
N VAL A 1 1.37 2.90 10.73
CA VAL A 1 2.64 3.27 10.04
C VAL A 1 3.76 3.39 11.07
N LEU A 2 4.92 2.76 10.86
CA LEU A 2 6.06 2.86 11.78
C LEU A 2 6.87 4.15 11.56
N ILE A 3 7.12 4.51 10.30
CA ILE A 3 7.76 5.76 9.88
C ILE A 3 7.19 6.16 8.52
N CYS A 4 7.06 7.46 8.27
CA CYS A 4 6.62 7.96 6.98
C CYS A 4 7.43 9.16 6.53
N ARG A 5 7.54 9.33 5.21
CA ARG A 5 8.18 10.49 4.60
C ARG A 5 7.44 10.85 3.31
N ASN A 6 6.96 12.09 3.25
CA ASN A 6 6.44 12.65 2.01
C ASN A 6 7.56 13.37 1.25
N TYR A 7 7.77 13.00 -0.02
CA TYR A 7 8.81 13.59 -0.87
C TYR A 7 8.27 14.65 -1.85
N ARG A 8 7.01 14.56 -2.27
CA ARG A 8 6.45 15.39 -3.35
C ARG A 8 5.17 16.12 -2.97
N GLY A 9 4.36 15.58 -2.06
CA GLY A 9 3.04 16.12 -1.73
C GLY A 9 1.91 15.69 -2.66
N ASP A 10 2.21 14.89 -3.70
CA ASP A 10 1.24 14.51 -4.74
C ASP A 10 0.20 13.47 -4.30
N VAL A 11 0.44 12.80 -3.17
CA VAL A 11 -0.45 11.77 -2.61
C VAL A 11 -0.74 12.16 -1.17
N ASP A 12 -2.03 12.13 -0.80
CA ASP A 12 -2.45 12.36 0.57
C ASP A 12 -1.89 11.24 1.46
N MET A 13 -1.29 11.61 2.59
CA MET A 13 -0.68 10.65 3.51
C MET A 13 -1.70 9.69 4.11
N SER A 14 -2.99 10.05 4.14
CA SER A 14 -4.09 9.18 4.60
C SER A 14 -4.37 7.99 3.68
N GLU A 15 -3.94 8.02 2.41
CA GLU A 15 -4.12 6.90 1.47
C GLU A 15 -3.50 5.58 1.97
N ILE A 16 -2.47 5.66 2.83
CA ILE A 16 -1.84 4.49 3.45
C ILE A 16 -2.81 3.65 4.29
N GLU A 17 -3.91 4.24 4.77
CA GLU A 17 -4.93 3.54 5.56
C GLU A 17 -5.65 2.45 4.75
N HIS A 18 -5.71 2.59 3.41
CA HIS A 18 -6.31 1.61 2.53
C HIS A 18 -5.39 0.41 2.20
N PHE A 19 -4.07 0.56 2.40
CA PHE A 19 -3.09 -0.41 1.93
C PHE A 19 -3.28 -1.80 2.52
N MET A 20 -3.47 -1.91 3.83
CA MET A 20 -3.60 -3.21 4.51
C MET A 20 -4.86 -3.95 4.08
N THR A 21 -5.99 -3.25 3.96
CA THR A 21 -7.24 -3.85 3.49
C THR A 21 -7.08 -4.38 2.07
N LEU A 22 -6.53 -3.56 1.16
CA LEU A 22 -6.29 -3.99 -0.23
C LEU A 22 -5.32 -5.17 -0.33
N LEU A 23 -4.30 -5.19 0.52
CA LEU A 23 -3.34 -6.29 0.58
C LEU A 23 -4.04 -7.60 0.98
N MET A 24 -4.85 -7.56 2.04
CA MET A 24 -5.61 -8.72 2.52
C MET A 24 -6.62 -9.20 1.49
N ASP A 25 -7.40 -8.28 0.89
CA ASP A 25 -8.37 -8.63 -0.14
C ASP A 25 -7.70 -9.34 -1.33
N LYS A 26 -6.55 -8.84 -1.79
CA LYS A 26 -5.80 -9.43 -2.91
C LYS A 26 -5.13 -10.75 -2.56
N GLU A 27 -4.71 -10.91 -1.31
CA GLU A 27 -4.19 -12.17 -0.79
C GLU A 27 -5.30 -13.24 -0.74
N GLU A 28 -6.48 -12.89 -0.24
CA GLU A 28 -7.65 -13.80 -0.21
C GLU A 28 -8.14 -14.19 -1.61
N GLU A 29 -8.11 -13.25 -2.57
CA GLU A 29 -8.41 -13.52 -3.98
C GLU A 29 -7.32 -14.34 -4.71
N GLY A 30 -6.15 -14.53 -4.10
CA GLY A 30 -5.00 -15.15 -4.75
C GLY A 30 -4.42 -14.34 -5.91
N THR A 31 -4.72 -13.04 -5.98
CA THR A 31 -4.26 -12.11 -7.03
C THR A 31 -3.23 -11.10 -6.53
N LEU A 32 -2.53 -11.46 -5.45
CA LEU A 32 -1.53 -10.64 -4.81
C LEU A 32 -0.44 -10.19 -5.80
N SER A 33 -0.20 -8.89 -5.82
CA SER A 33 0.75 -8.22 -6.71
C SER A 33 1.66 -7.29 -5.90
N PRO A 34 2.95 -7.13 -6.27
CA PRO A 34 3.85 -6.14 -5.67
C PRO A 34 3.39 -4.68 -5.85
N ILE A 35 2.40 -4.48 -6.72
CA ILE A 35 1.78 -3.19 -6.99
C ILE A 35 0.28 -3.32 -6.73
N LEU A 36 -0.22 -2.54 -5.78
CA LEU A 36 -1.65 -2.39 -5.49
C LEU A 36 -2.15 -1.02 -5.96
N ALA A 37 -3.47 -0.88 -6.07
CA ALA A 37 -4.10 0.33 -6.56
C ALA A 37 -5.33 0.70 -5.72
N HIS A 38 -5.43 2.00 -5.40
CA HIS A 38 -6.64 2.63 -4.85
C HIS A 38 -6.94 3.87 -5.69
N GLY A 39 -7.95 3.80 -6.55
CA GLY A 39 -8.22 4.85 -7.54
C GLY A 39 -6.98 5.22 -8.37
N GLY A 40 -6.56 6.47 -8.27
CA GLY A 40 -5.38 7.01 -8.95
C GLY A 40 -4.03 6.71 -8.28
N VAL A 41 -4.03 6.19 -7.05
CA VAL A 41 -2.81 5.92 -6.28
C VAL A 41 -2.31 4.50 -6.55
N ARG A 42 -0.99 4.34 -6.55
CA ARG A 42 -0.31 3.04 -6.69
C ARG A 42 0.58 2.81 -5.48
N PHE A 43 0.39 1.69 -4.80
CA PHE A 43 1.24 1.25 -3.69
C PHE A 43 2.23 0.22 -4.19
N MET A 44 3.51 0.57 -4.19
CA MET A 44 4.61 -0.36 -4.45
C MET A 44 5.12 -0.84 -3.10
N TRP A 45 5.20 -2.16 -2.91
CA TRP A 45 5.54 -2.72 -1.60
C TRP A 45 6.48 -3.93 -1.70
N ILE A 46 7.20 -4.14 -0.61
CA ILE A 46 7.99 -5.35 -0.33
C ILE A 46 7.72 -5.74 1.12
N LYS A 47 7.87 -7.02 1.43
CA LYS A 47 7.84 -7.51 2.81
C LYS A 47 9.23 -7.95 3.23
N HIS A 48 9.70 -7.47 4.37
CA HIS A 48 10.98 -7.85 4.93
C HIS A 48 10.83 -8.12 6.44
N ASN A 49 10.83 -9.39 6.82
CA ASN A 49 10.52 -9.85 8.18
C ASN A 49 9.13 -9.35 8.64
N ASN A 50 9.11 -8.46 9.63
CA ASN A 50 7.93 -7.83 10.21
C ASN A 50 7.67 -6.41 9.67
N LEU A 51 8.33 -6.04 8.57
CA LEU A 51 8.12 -4.80 7.82
C LEU A 51 7.42 -5.06 6.49
#